data_AF-A0A975BIF6-F1
#
_entry.id   AF-A0A975BIF6-F1
#
_cell.length_a   1.000
_cell.length_b   1.000
_cell.length_c   1.000
_cell.angle_alpha   90.00
_cell.angle_beta   90.00
_cell.angle_gamma   90.00
#
_symmetry.space_group_name_H-M   'P 1'
#
loop_
_entity.id
_entity.type
_entity.pdbx_description
1 polymer ?
#
loop_
_entity_poly.entity_id
_entity_poly.type
_entity_poly.pdbx_seq_one_letter_code
_entity_poly.pdbx_strand_id
1 'polypeptide(L)' 'MELSCNSNKLKWESYLIPIPKGNSVIRLETFEGNHQAIHFYIKNGWYVTKKEEDNEHGFIRVFFNKKRVLC' A
#
# COMPACT_ATOMS: atom_id res chain seq x y z
N MET A 1 -41.07 -21.57 9.28
CA MET A 1 -41.52 -20.57 8.29
C MET A 1 -40.27 -19.83 7.85
N GLU A 2 -39.56 -20.43 6.89
CA GLU A 2 -38.32 -19.90 6.33
C GLU A 2 -38.66 -18.98 5.16
N LEU A 3 -38.06 -17.78 5.14
CA LEU A 3 -37.91 -16.99 3.93
C LEU A 3 -36.55 -17.32 3.31
N SER A 4 -36.60 -17.69 2.04
CA SER A 4 -35.49 -18.10 1.20
C SER A 4 -34.41 -17.02 1.02
N CYS A 5 -33.14 -17.39 1.15
CA CYS A 5 -32.10 -16.86 0.28
C CYS A 5 -31.79 -17.92 -0.78
N ASN A 6 -32.17 -17.57 -2.00
CA ASN A 6 -32.24 -18.40 -3.18
C ASN A 6 -30.89 -19.04 -3.54
N SER A 7 -30.96 -20.33 -3.86
CA SER A 7 -29.86 -21.19 -4.28
C SER A 7 -29.26 -20.73 -5.60
N ASN A 8 -28.00 -20.28 -5.56
CA ASN A 8 -27.07 -20.54 -6.66
C ASN A 8 -25.75 -21.04 -6.07
N LYS A 9 -25.78 -22.35 -5.83
CA LYS A 9 -24.68 -23.21 -5.45
C LYS A 9 -23.66 -23.26 -6.58
N LEU A 10 -22.78 -22.27 -6.68
CA LEU A 10 -21.52 -22.40 -7.40
C LEU A 10 -20.46 -22.85 -6.41
N LYS A 11 -20.08 -24.13 -6.55
CA LYS A 11 -18.94 -24.80 -5.93
C LYS A 11 -17.70 -23.89 -5.93
N TRP A 12 -17.35 -23.33 -4.78
CA TRP A 12 -16.00 -22.80 -4.54
C TRP A 12 -15.39 -23.29 -3.22
N GLU A 13 -15.96 -24.34 -2.63
CA GLU A 13 -15.33 -25.10 -1.55
C GLU A 13 -14.14 -25.91 -2.10
N SER A 14 -13.00 -25.25 -2.33
CA SER A 14 -11.64 -25.85 -2.38
C SER A 14 -10.55 -24.90 -2.89
N TYR A 15 -10.79 -23.59 -2.97
CA TYR A 15 -9.68 -22.63 -2.98
C TYR A 15 -9.68 -21.89 -1.65
N LEU A 16 -9.09 -22.54 -0.64
CA LEU A 16 -8.40 -21.78 0.39
C LEU A 16 -7.29 -21.01 -0.34
N ILE A 17 -7.62 -19.84 -0.92
CA ILE A 17 -6.61 -18.90 -1.37
C ILE A 17 -5.90 -18.52 -0.07
N PRO A 18 -4.62 -18.89 0.11
CA PRO A 18 -3.91 -18.44 1.29
C PRO A 18 -3.96 -16.92 1.24
N ILE A 19 -4.65 -16.29 2.20
CA ILE A 19 -4.56 -14.84 2.41
C ILE A 19 -3.06 -14.59 2.52
N PRO A 20 -2.42 -13.95 1.53
CA PRO A 20 -0.99 -13.79 1.61
C PRO A 20 -0.75 -13.02 2.91
N LYS A 21 0.05 -13.60 3.82
CA LYS A 21 0.67 -12.88 4.93
C LYS A 21 1.64 -11.85 4.32
N GLY A 22 1.07 -10.87 3.64
CA GLY A 22 1.78 -9.86 2.87
C GLY A 22 2.15 -8.69 3.74
N ASN A 23 3.13 -7.91 3.28
CA ASN A 23 3.56 -6.70 3.96
C ASN A 23 2.37 -5.74 4.13
N SER A 24 2.08 -5.37 5.37
CA SER A 24 1.02 -4.42 5.74
C SER A 24 1.33 -2.99 5.31
N VAL A 25 2.58 -2.73 4.91
CA VAL A 25 3.09 -1.41 4.56
C VAL A 25 3.91 -1.50 3.28
N ILE A 26 3.57 -0.66 2.30
CA ILE A 26 4.37 -0.41 1.10
C ILE A 26 5.31 0.76 1.39
N ARG A 27 6.57 0.64 0.97
CA ARG A 27 7.62 1.65 1.19
C ARG A 27 8.13 2.15 -0.16
N LEU A 28 8.47 3.43 -0.26
CA LEU A 28 9.19 4.00 -1.40
C LEU A 28 10.13 5.11 -0.92
N GLU A 29 11.07 5.48 -1.79
CA GLU A 29 11.92 6.66 -1.60
C GLU A 29 11.92 7.53 -2.85
N THR A 30 12.18 8.82 -2.67
CA THR A 30 12.39 9.79 -3.75
C THR A 30 13.36 10.87 -3.28
N PHE A 31 13.73 11.80 -4.15
CA PHE A 31 14.56 12.94 -3.79
C PHE A 31 13.70 14.16 -3.42
N GLU A 32 14.16 14.97 -2.47
CA GLU A 32 13.43 16.16 -2.00
C GLU A 32 13.14 17.14 -3.16
N GLY A 33 14.05 17.26 -4.12
CA GLY A 33 13.86 18.09 -5.31
C GLY A 33 12.77 17.58 -6.27
N ASN A 34 12.30 16.34 -6.14
CA ASN A 34 11.23 15.80 -6.98
C ASN A 34 9.85 16.17 -6.41
N HIS A 35 9.56 17.47 -6.42
CA HIS A 35 8.31 18.03 -5.87
C HIS A 35 7.06 17.42 -6.52
N GLN A 36 7.10 17.09 -7.81
CA GLN A 36 5.98 16.49 -8.52
C GLN A 36 5.64 15.09 -7.97
N ALA A 37 6.65 14.24 -7.78
CA ALA A 37 6.45 12.91 -7.19
C ALA A 37 5.98 12.99 -5.74
N ILE A 38 6.60 13.86 -4.94
CA ILE A 38 6.22 14.08 -3.53
C ILE A 38 4.76 14.48 -3.41
N HIS A 39 4.31 15.46 -4.21
CA HIS A 39 2.92 15.88 -4.22
C HIS A 39 1.97 14.76 -4.65
N PHE A 40 2.35 13.97 -5.65
CA PHE A 40 1.57 12.81 -6.07
C PHE A 40 1.42 11.79 -4.93
N TYR A 41 2.50 11.45 -4.23
CA TYR A 41 2.46 10.48 -3.13
C TYR A 41 1.59 10.97 -1.97
N ILE A 42 1.77 12.22 -1.52
CA ILE A 42 0.97 12.79 -0.43
C ILE A 42 -0.53 12.78 -0.80
N LYS A 43 -0.89 13.19 -2.02
CA LYS A 43 -2.28 13.16 -2.50
C LYS A 43 -2.88 11.75 -2.53
N ASN A 44 -2.06 10.72 -2.71
CA ASN A 44 -2.48 9.33 -2.80
C ASN A 44 -2.38 8.56 -1.47
N GLY A 45 -2.35 9.28 -0.34
CA GLY A 45 -2.39 8.68 1.00
C GLY A 45 -1.08 8.02 1.45
N TRP A 46 0.04 8.41 0.84
CA TRP A 46 1.36 8.08 1.36
C TRP A 46 1.77 9.12 2.41
N TYR A 47 2.55 8.69 3.40
CA TYR A 47 3.07 9.58 4.45
C TYR A 47 4.59 9.46 4.55
N VAL A 48 5.24 10.60 4.78
CA VAL A 48 6.70 10.66 4.97
C VAL A 48 7.04 10.01 6.31
N THR A 49 8.10 9.21 6.31
CA THR A 49 8.61 8.54 7.51
C THR A 49 9.98 9.04 7.92
N LYS A 50 10.82 9.38 6.94
CA LYS A 50 12.18 9.85 7.18
C LYS A 50 12.66 10.73 6.03
N LYS A 51 13.56 11.65 6.34
CA LYS A 51 14.44 12.31 5.38
C LYS A 51 15.88 11.98 5.75
N GLU A 52 16.72 11.67 4.78
CA GLU A 52 18.15 11.41 4.97
C GLU A 52 18.96 12.26 4.00
N GLU A 53 19.99 12.91 4.50
CA GLU A 53 20.98 13.58 3.67
C GLU A 53 22.02 12.57 3.19
N ASP A 54 22.22 12.53 1.87
CA ASP A 54 23.27 11.75 1.23
C ASP A 54 24.52 12.62 1.14
N ASN A 55 25.40 12.48 2.13
CA ASN A 55 26.63 13.27 2.24
C ASN A 55 27.61 13.04 1.08
N GLU A 56 27.48 11.92 0.34
CA GLU A 56 28.36 11.59 -0.78
C GLU A 56 27.96 12.37 -2.05
N HIS A 57 26.67 12.67 -2.20
CA HIS A 57 26.13 13.26 -3.42
C HIS A 57 25.39 14.60 -3.22
N GLY A 58 25.24 15.06 -1.98
CA GLY A 58 24.65 16.35 -1.63
C GLY A 58 23.14 16.46 -1.88
N PHE A 59 22.41 15.35 -1.90
CA PHE A 59 20.96 15.35 -2.06
C PHE A 59 20.23 14.76 -0.84
N ILE A 60 18.98 15.17 -0.65
CA ILE A 60 18.12 14.67 0.43
C ILE A 60 17.16 13.62 -0.12
N ARG A 61 17.22 12.41 0.43
CA ARG A 61 16.27 11.32 0.17
C ARG A 61 15.08 11.46 1.12
N VAL A 62 13.88 11.25 0.59
CA VAL A 62 12.60 11.30 1.32
C VAL A 62 11.92 9.95 1.23
N PHE A 63 11.67 9.32 2.37
CA PHE A 63 11.09 7.99 2.49
C PHE A 63 9.61 8.06 2.83
N PHE A 64 8.80 7.29 2.13
CA PHE A 64 7.35 7.23 2.32
C PHE A 64 6.87 5.82 2.62
N ASN A 65 5.79 5.75 3.40
CA ASN A 65 5.04 4.53 3.63
C ASN A 65 3.57 4.71 3.21
N LYS A 66 2.91 3.60 2.84
CA LYS A 66 1.46 3.52 2.63
C LYS A 66 0.93 2.24 3.25
N LYS A 67 -0.09 2.34 4.10
CA LYS A 67 -0.76 1.18 4.68
C LYS A 67 -1.59 0.48 3.60
N ARG A 68 -1.50 -0.84 3.53
CA ARG A 68 -2.37 -1.63 2.65
C ARG A 68 -3.71 -1.83 3.36
N VAL A 69 -4.80 -1.35 2.76
CA VAL A 69 -6.15 -1.70 3.22
C VAL A 69 -6.43 -3.10 2.67
N LEU A 70 -6.60 -4.07 3.58
CA LEU A 70 -7.09 -5.40 3.24
C LEU A 70 -8.62 -5.30 3.24
N CYS A 71 -9.23 -5.46 2.07
CA CYS A 71 -10.68 -5.58 1.92
C CYS A 71 -11.14 -6.99 2.29
#